data_AF-A0A4P7GPZ1-F1
#
_entry.id   AF-A0A4P7GPZ1-F1
#
_cell.length_a   1.000
_cell.length_b   1.000
_cell.length_c   1.000
_cell.angle_alpha   90.00
_cell.angle_beta   90.00
_cell.angle_gamma   90.00
#
_symmetry.space_group_name_H-M   'P 1'
#
loop_
_entity.id
_entity.type
_entity.pdbx_description
1 polymer ?
#
loop_
_entity_poly.entity_id
_entity_poly.type
_entity_poly.pdbx_seq_one_letter_code
_entity_poly.pdbx_strand_id
1 'polypeptide(L)' 'MLFVVVSMLVIVAIAGLVVTFVAFPHRGEDVPGASWLGDSMRRGVDVLPTLDNTAEKDEPAAAGRRRA' A
#
# COMPACT_ATOMS: atom_id res chain seq x y z
N MET A 1 -22.28 20.71 -24.45
CA MET A 1 -22.65 19.28 -24.49
C MET A 1 -21.44 18.36 -24.51
N LEU A 2 -20.52 18.49 -25.49
CA LEU A 2 -19.29 17.67 -25.52
C LEU A 2 -18.50 17.71 -24.20
N PHE A 3 -18.31 18.89 -23.63
CA PHE A 3 -17.59 19.05 -22.36
C PHE A 3 -18.21 18.24 -21.22
N VAL A 4 -19.54 18.21 -21.12
CA VAL A 4 -20.28 17.44 -20.10
C VAL A 4 -20.05 15.94 -20.29
N VAL A 5 -20.07 15.46 -21.54
CA VAL A 5 -19.80 14.05 -21.86
C VAL A 5 -18.37 13.68 -21.46
N VAL A 6 -17.39 14.53 -21.79
CA VAL A 6 -15.99 14.31 -21.41
C VAL A 6 -15.83 14.29 -19.89
N SER A 7 -16.43 15.23 -19.17
CA SER A 7 -16.40 15.25 -17.70
C SER A 7 -17.02 14.01 -17.08
N MET A 8 -18.15 13.52 -17.62
CA MET A 8 -18.77 12.28 -17.17
C MET A 8 -17.85 11.07 -17.35
N LEU A 9 -17.21 10.95 -18.52
CA LEU A 9 -16.26 9.86 -18.78
C LEU A 9 -15.05 9.92 -17.84
N VAL A 10 -14.51 11.12 -17.57
CA VAL A 10 -13.41 11.31 -16.62
C VAL A 10 -13.82 10.86 -15.21
N ILE A 11 -15.01 11.24 -14.75
CA ILE A 11 -15.52 10.83 -13.43
C ILE A 11 -15.67 9.31 -13.36
N VAL A 12 -16.25 8.68 -14.38
CA VAL A 12 -16.40 7.22 -14.45
C VAL A 12 -15.03 6.53 -14.45
N ALA A 13 -14.06 7.05 -15.20
CA ALA A 13 -12.70 6.51 -15.22
C ALA A 13 -12.03 6.58 -13.84
N ILE A 14 -12.14 7.72 -13.15
CA ILE A 14 -11.59 7.90 -11.80
C ILE A 14 -12.29 6.95 -10.81
N ALA A 15 -13.62 6.83 -10.87
CA ALA A 15 -14.36 5.92 -10.02
C ALA A 15 -13.92 4.46 -10.23
N GLY A 16 -13.76 4.03 -11.48
CA GLY A 16 -13.24 2.70 -11.81
C GLY A 16 -11.82 2.47 -11.27
N LEU A 17 -10.96 3.49 -11.36
CA LEU A 17 -9.61 3.43 -10.80
C LEU A 17 -9.63 3.25 -9.28
N VAL A 18 -10.46 4.02 -8.57
CA VAL A 18 -10.62 3.91 -7.11
C VAL A 18 -11.13 2.52 -6.73
N VAL A 19 -12.17 2.01 -7.39
CA VAL A 19 -12.70 0.67 -7.11
C VAL A 19 -11.64 -0.40 -7.35
N THR A 20 -10.86 -0.29 -8.42
CA THR A 20 -9.76 -1.23 -8.72
C THR A 20 -8.67 -1.16 -7.65
N PHE A 21 -8.28 0.05 -7.24
CA PHE A 21 -7.30 0.29 -6.18
C PHE A 21 -7.83 -0.05 -4.78
N VAL A 22 -9.12 -0.15 -4.55
CA VAL A 22 -9.63 -0.64 -3.26
C VAL A 22 -9.77 -2.16 -3.32
N ALA A 23 -10.26 -2.71 -4.43
CA ALA A 23 -10.53 -4.15 -4.54
C ALA A 23 -9.25 -5.01 -4.60
N PHE A 24 -8.22 -4.59 -5.35
CA PHE A 24 -7.07 -5.43 -5.64
C PHE A 24 -5.84 -5.28 -4.71
N PRO A 25 -5.44 -4.10 -4.18
CA PRO A 25 -4.17 -3.96 -3.48
C PRO A 25 -4.29 -4.04 -1.95
N HIS A 26 -4.87 -5.11 -1.42
CA HIS A 26 -4.78 -5.42 0.02
C HIS A 26 -3.59 -6.33 0.36
N ARG A 27 -2.93 -6.95 -0.63
CA ARG A 27 -1.89 -7.98 -0.41
C ARG A 27 -0.64 -7.89 -1.29
N GLY A 28 -0.48 -6.81 -2.06
CA GLY A 28 0.60 -6.70 -3.04
C GLY A 28 0.43 -7.62 -4.26
N GLU A 29 -0.80 -8.10 -4.52
CA GLU A 29 -1.15 -8.81 -5.75
C GLU A 29 -1.34 -7.82 -6.90
N ASP A 30 -0.80 -8.17 -8.07
CA ASP A 30 -0.88 -7.36 -9.28
C ASP A 30 -2.30 -7.26 -9.81
N VAL A 31 -2.65 -6.10 -10.35
CA VAL A 31 -3.96 -5.87 -10.99
C VAL A 31 -4.07 -6.72 -12.26
N PRO A 32 -5.12 -7.55 -12.43
CA PRO A 32 -5.28 -8.40 -13.61
C PRO A 32 -5.30 -7.56 -14.90
N GLY A 33 -4.33 -7.78 -15.79
CA GLY A 33 -4.21 -7.06 -17.07
C GLY A 33 -3.41 -5.75 -17.02
N ALA A 34 -2.88 -5.35 -15.86
CA ALA A 34 -2.10 -4.11 -15.71
C ALA A 34 -0.88 -4.27 -14.77
N SER A 35 -0.01 -5.25 -15.04
CA SER A 35 1.22 -5.49 -14.26
C SER A 35 2.15 -4.28 -14.19
N TRP A 36 2.17 -3.44 -15.23
CA TRP A 36 2.97 -2.21 -15.29
C TRP A 36 2.61 -1.19 -14.19
N LEU A 37 1.36 -1.23 -13.70
CA LEU A 37 0.90 -0.35 -12.62
C LEU A 37 1.47 -0.81 -11.26
N GLY A 38 1.53 -2.13 -11.04
CA GLY A 38 2.14 -2.74 -9.86
C GLY A 38 3.64 -2.44 -9.77
N ASP A 39 4.38 -2.63 -10.88
CA ASP A 39 5.81 -2.32 -10.96
C ASP A 39 6.14 -0.86 -10.64
N SER A 40 5.30 0.07 -11.11
CA SER A 40 5.48 1.50 -10.89
C SER A 40 5.22 1.89 -9.43
N MET A 41 4.20 1.30 -8.80
CA MET A 41 3.94 1.50 -7.37
C MET A 41 5.05 0.92 -6.51
N ARG A 42 5.56 -0.27 -6.83
CA ARG A 42 6.62 -0.95 -6.08
C ARG A 42 7.92 -0.12 -6.06
N ARG A 43 8.30 0.43 -7.21
CA ARG A 43 9.44 1.36 -7.30
C ARG A 43 9.26 2.62 -6.48
N GLY A 44 8.03 3.13 -6.35
CA GLY A 44 7.75 4.30 -5.51
C GLY A 44 7.90 4.02 -4.02
N VAL A 45 7.55 2.81 -3.57
CA VAL A 45 7.70 2.37 -2.17
C VAL A 45 9.16 2.25 -1.76
N ASP A 46 10.03 1.76 -2.64
CA ASP A 46 11.46 1.60 -2.34
C ASP A 46 12.18 2.94 -2.06
N VAL A 47 11.62 4.08 -2.50
CA VAL A 47 12.19 5.41 -2.29
C VAL A 47 11.68 6.05 -0.99
N LEU A 48 10.65 5.48 -0.36
CA LEU A 48 10.06 6.02 0.85
C LEU A 48 10.84 5.54 2.08
N PRO A 49 11.20 6.44 3.01
CA PRO A 49 11.77 6.04 4.29
C PRO A 49 10.74 5.19 5.05
N THR A 50 11.05 3.91 5.27
CA THR A 50 10.20 3.00 6.02
C THR A 50 10.44 3.19 7.52
N LEU A 51 9.38 3.08 8.32
CA LEU A 51 9.50 3.04 9.78
C LEU A 51 9.88 1.63 10.21
N ASP A 52 11.11 1.45 10.71
CA ASP A 52 11.54 0.21 11.37
C ASP A 52 10.71 0.01 12.65
N ASN A 53 9.72 -0.87 12.61
CA ASN A 53 8.90 -1.24 13.78
C ASN A 53 9.62 -2.25 14.72
N THR A 54 10.96 -2.36 14.63
CA THR A 54 11.75 -3.35 15.36
C THR A 54 12.15 -2.89 16.78
N ALA A 55 11.75 -1.68 17.19
CA ALA A 55 12.22 -1.05 18.43
C ALA A 55 11.44 -1.40 19.72
N GLU A 56 10.62 -2.46 19.74
CA GLU A 56 9.89 -2.87 20.94
C GLU A 56 9.97 -4.39 21.18
N LYS A 57 11.19 -4.93 21.19
CA LYS A 57 11.43 -6.33 21.63
C LYS A 57 12.71 -6.52 22.45
N ASP A 58 13.14 -5.48 23.15
CA ASP A 58 14.14 -5.56 24.21
C ASP A 58 13.45 -5.44 25.58
N GLU A 59 12.61 -6.43 25.92
CA GLU A 59 12.23 -6.69 27.29
C GLU A 59 13.16 -7.77 27.85
N PRO A 60 14.22 -7.45 28.61
CA PRO A 60 15.00 -8.45 29.30
C PRO A 60 14.18 -8.97 30.49
N ALA A 61 13.37 -9.99 30.21
CA ALA A 61 12.88 -10.90 31.21
C ALA A 61 14.07 -11.50 32.00
N ALA A 62 13.91 -11.53 33.33
CA ALA A 62 14.68 -12.34 34.29
C ALA A 62 16.03 -11.77 34.81
N ALA A 63 15.97 -10.68 35.57
CA ALA A 63 16.89 -10.46 36.69
C ALA A 63 16.38 -11.17 37.97
N GLY A 64 16.19 -12.48 37.88
CA GLY A 64 15.83 -13.35 38.99
C GLY A 64 16.74 -14.57 39.01
N ARG A 65 17.65 -14.63 39.99
CA ARG A 65 18.48 -15.76 40.48
C ARG A 65 19.96 -15.40 40.68
N ARG A 66 20.27 -14.66 41.75
CA ARG A 66 21.52 -14.82 42.52
C ARG A 66 21.15 -14.62 44.00
N ARG A 67 20.61 -15.66 44.63
CA ARG A 67 21.29 -16.48 45.66
C ARG A 67 21.86 -15.63 46.80
N ALA A 68 21.05 -15.57 47.86
CA ALA A 68 21.48 -15.39 49.24
C ALA A 68 22.35 -16.57 49.70
#